data_AF-A0A9X3X5B7-F1
#
_entry.id   AF-A0A9X3X5B7-F1
#
_cell.length_a   1.000
_cell.length_b   1.000
_cell.length_c   1.000
_cell.angle_alpha   90.00
_cell.angle_beta   90.00
_cell.angle_gamma   90.00
#
_symmetry.space_group_name_H-M   'P 1'
#
loop_
_entity.id
_entity.type
_entity.pdbx_description
1 polymer ?
#
loop_
_entity_poly.entity_id
_entity_poly.type
_entity_poly.pdbx_seq_one_letter_code
_entity_poly.pdbx_strand_id
1 'polypeptide(L)'
;MTRSRIYLCAALYAEGPSDYDFLSPLINRLLDLLGNRLLPSRVDVAETIGIDAPRPYPPKRDDRIAAAVAEHWGAFTLLVIHADGAGDPDEARQTCVTPGTALAEQDFPSLVSVPCVREAIQAIARASDAAD
;
A
#
# COMPACT_ATOMS: atom_id res chain seq x y z
N MET A 1 -22.20 -4.23 25.94
CA MET A 1 -21.66 -3.48 24.79
C MET A 1 -20.85 -4.44 23.96
N THR A 2 -21.38 -4.91 22.83
CA THR A 2 -20.60 -5.64 21.83
C THR A 2 -19.55 -4.68 21.29
N ARG A 3 -18.27 -4.91 21.58
CA ARG A 3 -17.19 -4.17 20.91
C ARG A 3 -17.34 -4.45 19.42
N SER A 4 -17.55 -3.40 18.62
CA SER A 4 -17.44 -3.50 17.17
C SER A 4 -16.07 -4.11 16.85
N ARG A 5 -15.99 -4.99 15.84
CA ARG A 5 -14.73 -5.54 15.35
C ARG A 5 -14.44 -4.90 14.00
N ILE A 6 -13.22 -4.43 13.83
CA ILE A 6 -12.76 -3.89 12.56
C ILE A 6 -11.95 -4.99 11.89
N TYR A 7 -12.31 -5.33 10.66
CA TYR A 7 -11.55 -6.27 9.85
C TYR A 7 -10.65 -5.48 8.92
N LEU A 8 -9.34 -5.79 8.93
CA LEU A 8 -8.37 -5.22 8.00
C LEU A 8 -7.74 -6.33 7.17
N CYS A 9 -7.76 -6.14 5.86
CA CYS A 9 -6.96 -6.91 4.91
C CYS A 9 -6.30 -5.92 3.96
N ALA A 10 -4.98 -5.98 3.86
CA ALA A 10 -4.26 -5.19 2.86
C ALA A 10 -4.11 -5.96 1.56
N ALA A 11 -4.21 -5.25 0.44
CA ALA A 11 -3.66 -5.69 -0.82
C ALA A 11 -2.32 -4.97 -1.07
N LEU A 12 -1.29 -5.70 -1.47
CA LEU A 12 -0.01 -5.15 -1.87
C LEU A 12 0.12 -5.24 -3.38
N TYR A 13 0.36 -4.10 -4.04
CA TYR A 13 0.82 -4.03 -5.42
C TYR A 13 2.28 -3.58 -5.42
N ALA A 14 3.21 -4.44 -5.83
CA ALA A 14 4.64 -4.17 -5.85
C ALA A 14 5.30 -4.56 -7.18
N GLU A 15 6.54 -4.10 -7.40
CA GLU A 15 7.24 -4.23 -8.69
C GLU A 15 7.93 -5.58 -8.86
N GLY A 16 8.45 -6.16 -7.78
CA GLY A 16 9.21 -7.40 -7.82
C GLY A 16 8.74 -8.45 -6.80
N PRO A 17 8.98 -9.76 -7.05
CA PRO A 17 8.65 -10.84 -6.11
C PRO A 17 9.24 -10.66 -4.71
N SER A 18 10.48 -10.14 -4.62
CA SER A 18 11.14 -9.88 -3.33
C SER A 18 10.41 -8.87 -2.46
N ASP A 19 9.68 -7.94 -3.08
CA ASP A 19 8.91 -6.93 -2.36
C ASP A 19 7.73 -7.59 -1.65
N TYR A 20 7.06 -8.55 -2.28
CA TYR A 20 5.99 -9.31 -1.66
C TYR A 20 6.50 -10.16 -0.49
N ASP A 21 7.63 -10.85 -0.68
CA ASP A 21 8.24 -11.70 0.35
C ASP A 21 8.59 -10.89 1.61
N PHE A 22 9.04 -9.64 1.45
CA PHE A 22 9.43 -8.78 2.55
C PHE A 22 8.28 -7.93 3.12
N LEU A 23 7.53 -7.24 2.26
CA LEU A 23 6.54 -6.24 2.67
C LEU A 23 5.27 -6.87 3.21
N SER A 24 4.76 -7.97 2.65
CA SER A 24 3.53 -8.60 3.15
C SER A 24 3.60 -8.98 4.64
N PRO A 25 4.62 -9.71 5.13
CA PRO A 25 4.71 -10.01 6.56
C PRO A 25 4.98 -8.76 7.42
N LEU A 26 5.66 -7.74 6.89
CA LEU A 26 5.87 -6.46 7.59
C LEU A 26 4.55 -5.69 7.75
N ILE A 27 3.76 -5.57 6.67
CA ILE A 27 2.45 -4.92 6.66
C ILE A 27 1.52 -5.61 7.65
N ASN A 28 1.47 -6.95 7.65
CA ASN A 28 0.65 -7.70 8.62
C ASN A 28 1.00 -7.32 10.08
N ARG A 29 2.30 -7.25 10.42
CA ARG A 29 2.76 -6.87 11.77
C ARG A 29 2.43 -5.42 12.10
N LEU A 30 2.58 -4.51 11.14
CA LEU A 30 2.28 -3.09 11.34
C LEU A 30 0.78 -2.86 11.52
N LEU A 31 -0.07 -3.50 10.72
CA LEU A 31 -1.51 -3.38 10.85
C LEU A 31 -2.02 -3.97 12.16
N ASP A 32 -1.47 -5.09 12.62
CA ASP A 32 -1.85 -5.68 13.90
C ASP A 32 -1.45 -4.75 15.07
N LEU A 33 -0.20 -4.25 15.04
CA LEU A 33 0.32 -3.33 16.06
C LEU A 33 -0.42 -1.99 16.08
N LEU A 34 -0.55 -1.33 14.93
CA LEU A 34 -1.15 0.00 14.82
C LEU A 34 -2.66 -0.06 14.95
N GLY A 35 -3.31 -1.07 14.36
CA GLY A 35 -4.75 -1.26 14.45
C GLY A 35 -5.20 -1.40 15.90
N ASN A 36 -4.59 -2.29 16.66
CA ASN A 36 -4.94 -2.48 18.07
C ASN A 36 -4.49 -1.35 18.99
N ARG A 37 -3.55 -0.49 18.56
CA ARG A 37 -3.11 0.70 19.30
C ARG A 37 -3.97 1.93 19.03
N LEU A 38 -4.39 2.14 17.78
CA LEU A 38 -4.99 3.39 17.32
C LEU A 38 -6.52 3.32 17.21
N LEU A 39 -7.08 2.14 16.95
CA LEU A 39 -8.53 2.01 16.76
C LEU A 39 -9.21 1.70 18.09
N PRO A 40 -10.41 2.28 18.35
CA PRO A 40 -11.14 2.08 19.60
C PRO A 40 -11.75 0.67 19.74
N SER A 41 -11.66 -0.12 18.66
CA SER A 41 -12.26 -1.43 18.49
C SER A 41 -11.18 -2.47 18.28
N ARG A 42 -11.44 -3.73 18.65
CA ARG A 42 -10.50 -4.81 18.37
C ARG A 42 -10.37 -4.95 16.85
N VAL A 43 -9.14 -5.00 16.38
CA VAL A 43 -8.83 -5.19 14.97
C VAL A 43 -8.48 -6.66 14.74
N ASP A 44 -9.14 -7.28 13.77
CA ASP A 44 -8.72 -8.56 13.22
C ASP A 44 -8.03 -8.29 11.89
N VAL A 45 -6.74 -8.62 11.82
CA VAL A 45 -5.93 -8.43 10.63
C VAL A 45 -5.82 -9.77 9.91
N ALA A 46 -6.26 -9.80 8.66
CA ALA A 46 -6.02 -10.92 7.76
C ALA A 46 -4.67 -10.78 7.06
N GLU A 47 -4.21 -11.88 6.47
CA GLU A 47 -2.99 -11.86 5.67
C GLU A 47 -3.10 -10.89 4.50
N THR A 48 -2.05 -10.10 4.29
CA THR A 48 -1.90 -9.23 3.12
C THR A 48 -1.90 -10.08 1.86
N ILE A 49 -2.76 -9.74 0.90
CA ILE A 49 -2.80 -10.38 -0.41
C ILE A 49 -1.88 -9.64 -1.38
N GLY A 50 -1.06 -10.38 -2.12
CA GLY A 50 -0.35 -9.81 -3.27
C GLY A 50 -1.31 -9.71 -4.46
N ILE A 51 -1.38 -8.55 -5.09
CA ILE A 51 -2.20 -8.32 -6.29
C ILE A 51 -1.34 -7.84 -7.45
N ASP A 52 -1.71 -8.24 -8.66
CA ASP A 52 -1.08 -7.81 -9.91
C ASP A 52 -2.19 -7.57 -10.94
N ALA A 53 -1.86 -6.86 -12.02
CA ALA A 53 -2.82 -6.62 -13.08
C ALA A 53 -3.17 -7.92 -13.84
N PRO A 54 -4.42 -8.08 -14.31
CA PRO A 54 -4.82 -9.22 -15.10
C PRO A 54 -4.00 -9.31 -16.40
N ARG A 55 -3.81 -10.54 -16.90
CA ARG A 55 -3.20 -10.78 -18.20
C ARG A 55 -4.26 -10.74 -19.32
N PRO A 56 -3.94 -10.18 -20.50
CA PRO A 56 -2.69 -9.50 -20.84
C PRO A 56 -2.54 -8.17 -20.12
N TYR A 57 -1.33 -7.85 -19.68
CA TYR A 57 -1.07 -6.65 -18.89
C TYR A 57 -1.43 -5.38 -19.67
N PRO A 58 -2.21 -4.46 -19.08
CA PRO A 58 -2.35 -3.11 -19.61
C PRO A 58 -0.98 -2.45 -19.83
N PRO A 59 -0.82 -1.62 -20.90
CA PRO A 59 0.48 -1.10 -21.28
C PRO A 59 1.02 -0.07 -20.28
N LYS A 60 0.14 0.74 -19.67
CA LYS A 60 0.55 1.77 -18.72
C LYS A 60 0.43 1.27 -17.28
N ARG A 61 1.22 1.86 -16.39
CA ARG A 61 1.29 1.46 -14.98
C ARG A 61 0.04 1.84 -14.20
N ASP A 62 -0.51 3.01 -14.46
CA ASP A 62 -1.78 3.49 -13.93
C ASP A 62 -2.94 2.54 -14.29
N ASP A 63 -3.05 2.16 -15.57
CA ASP A 63 -4.05 1.20 -16.05
C ASP A 63 -3.89 -0.18 -15.36
N ARG A 64 -2.64 -0.61 -15.13
CA ARG A 64 -2.33 -1.86 -14.40
C ARG A 64 -2.80 -1.81 -12.95
N ILE A 65 -2.50 -0.73 -12.22
CA ILE A 65 -2.97 -0.56 -10.83
C ILE A 65 -4.50 -0.60 -10.78
N ALA A 66 -5.18 0.17 -11.64
CA ALA A 66 -6.64 0.23 -11.66
C ALA A 66 -7.26 -1.12 -12.00
N ALA A 67 -6.71 -1.85 -12.97
CA ALA A 67 -7.17 -3.19 -13.32
C ALA A 67 -6.98 -4.20 -12.18
N ALA A 68 -5.85 -4.16 -11.47
CA ALA A 68 -5.60 -5.01 -10.30
C ALA A 68 -6.59 -4.72 -9.18
N VAL A 69 -6.89 -3.45 -8.91
CA VAL A 69 -7.91 -3.05 -7.93
C VAL A 69 -9.28 -3.59 -8.33
N ALA A 70 -9.67 -3.45 -9.60
CA ALA A 70 -10.96 -3.93 -10.09
C ALA A 70 -11.12 -5.44 -9.95
N GLU A 71 -10.07 -6.22 -10.28
CA GLU A 71 -10.08 -7.67 -10.18
C GLU A 71 -10.20 -8.17 -8.73
N HIS A 72 -9.59 -7.46 -7.79
CA HIS A 72 -9.56 -7.82 -6.37
C HIS A 72 -10.51 -7.00 -5.50
N TRP A 73 -11.43 -6.24 -6.10
CA TRP A 73 -12.34 -5.40 -5.34
C TRP A 73 -13.22 -6.22 -4.39
N GLY A 74 -13.29 -5.78 -3.13
CA GLY A 74 -13.99 -6.51 -2.06
C GLY A 74 -13.17 -7.62 -1.39
N ALA A 75 -11.99 -7.96 -1.90
CA ALA A 75 -11.07 -8.90 -1.24
C ALA A 75 -10.17 -8.23 -0.19
N PHE A 76 -10.06 -6.90 -0.21
CA PHE A 76 -9.23 -6.11 0.69
C PHE A 76 -9.94 -4.84 1.17
N THR A 77 -9.42 -4.21 2.22
CA THR A 77 -9.92 -2.94 2.79
C THR A 77 -8.92 -1.79 2.69
N LEU A 78 -7.64 -2.10 2.45
CA LEU A 78 -6.56 -1.14 2.29
C LEU A 78 -5.67 -1.54 1.12
N LEU A 79 -5.41 -0.64 0.18
CA LEU A 79 -4.43 -0.84 -0.88
C LEU A 79 -3.08 -0.25 -0.46
N VAL A 80 -2.02 -1.05 -0.55
CA VAL A 80 -0.63 -0.61 -0.36
C VAL A 80 0.06 -0.71 -1.71
N ILE A 81 0.58 0.41 -2.22
CA ILE A 81 1.33 0.42 -3.49
C ILE A 81 2.79 0.69 -3.19
N HIS A 82 3.64 -0.27 -3.54
CA HIS A 82 5.08 -0.10 -3.50
C HIS A 82 5.59 0.42 -4.85
N ALA A 83 6.47 1.40 -4.77
CA ALA A 83 7.35 1.82 -5.85
C ALA A 83 8.72 2.14 -5.23
N ASP A 84 9.80 1.85 -5.95
CA ASP A 84 11.12 2.33 -5.54
C ASP A 84 11.15 3.85 -5.68
N GLY A 85 11.61 4.53 -4.62
CA GLY A 85 11.73 5.99 -4.64
C GLY A 85 12.85 6.50 -5.53
N ALA A 86 13.79 5.64 -5.97
CA ALA A 86 14.89 5.98 -6.88
C ALA A 86 15.71 7.23 -6.49
N GLY A 87 15.68 7.66 -5.23
CA GLY A 87 16.33 8.88 -4.74
C GLY A 87 15.41 10.09 -4.57
N ASP A 88 14.22 10.08 -5.16
CA ASP A 88 13.17 11.10 -5.01
C ASP A 88 11.81 10.42 -4.70
N PRO A 89 11.51 10.17 -3.42
CA PRO A 89 10.28 9.51 -3.02
C PRO A 89 9.03 10.32 -3.36
N ASP A 90 9.12 11.64 -3.44
CA ASP A 90 7.97 12.49 -3.76
C ASP A 90 7.64 12.42 -5.24
N GLU A 91 8.65 12.46 -6.11
CA GLU A 91 8.48 12.22 -7.54
C GLU A 91 7.92 10.82 -7.81
N ALA A 92 8.43 9.78 -7.14
CA ALA A 92 7.95 8.41 -7.29
C ALA A 92 6.48 8.26 -6.83
N ARG A 93 6.05 8.91 -5.74
CA ARG A 93 4.62 8.95 -5.37
C ARG A 93 3.80 9.58 -6.50
N GLN A 94 4.23 10.74 -6.99
CA GLN A 94 3.46 11.53 -7.96
C GLN A 94 3.36 10.86 -9.34
N THR A 95 4.37 10.07 -9.72
CA THR A 95 4.47 9.49 -11.08
C THR A 95 4.15 8.00 -11.12
N CYS A 96 4.44 7.24 -10.07
CA CYS A 96 4.28 5.78 -10.06
C CYS A 96 3.07 5.29 -9.25
N VAL A 97 2.53 6.11 -8.35
CA VAL A 97 1.43 5.71 -7.43
C VAL A 97 0.16 6.51 -7.70
N THR A 98 0.22 7.84 -7.54
CA THR A 98 -0.95 8.74 -7.60
C THR A 98 -1.81 8.57 -8.85
N PRO A 99 -1.25 8.43 -10.07
CA PRO A 99 -2.08 8.30 -11.27
C PRO A 99 -2.92 7.01 -11.28
N GLY A 100 -2.36 5.90 -10.78
CA GLY A 100 -3.06 4.62 -10.71
C GLY A 100 -4.14 4.57 -9.64
N THR A 101 -3.89 5.16 -8.46
CA THR A 101 -4.91 5.27 -7.41
C THR A 101 -6.04 6.21 -7.83
N ALA A 102 -5.70 7.36 -8.42
CA ALA A 102 -6.70 8.31 -8.92
C ALA A 102 -7.56 7.71 -10.04
N LEU A 103 -7.00 6.83 -10.86
CA LEU A 103 -7.78 6.09 -11.86
C LEU A 103 -8.71 5.07 -11.20
N ALA A 104 -8.22 4.27 -10.26
CA ALA A 104 -9.03 3.30 -9.53
C ALA A 104 -10.16 3.95 -8.70
N GLU A 105 -9.90 5.12 -8.10
CA GLU A 105 -10.87 5.87 -7.30
C GLU A 105 -12.08 6.37 -8.11
N GLN A 106 -11.96 6.50 -9.43
CA GLN A 106 -13.09 6.87 -10.30
C GLN A 106 -14.18 5.79 -10.28
N ASP A 107 -13.78 4.51 -10.31
CA ASP A 107 -14.69 3.37 -10.27
C ASP A 107 -14.99 2.93 -8.83
N PHE A 108 -14.07 3.19 -7.90
CA PHE A 108 -14.15 2.79 -6.50
C PHE A 108 -13.91 3.97 -5.54
N PRO A 109 -14.88 4.88 -5.36
CA PRO A 109 -14.68 6.11 -4.56
C PRO A 109 -14.39 5.89 -3.07
N SER A 110 -14.63 4.68 -2.56
CA SER A 110 -14.30 4.30 -1.18
C SER A 110 -12.95 3.60 -1.04
N LEU A 111 -12.14 3.55 -2.10
CA LEU A 111 -10.80 3.00 -2.06
C LEU A 111 -9.95 3.79 -1.06
N VAL A 112 -9.33 3.09 -0.12
CA VAL A 112 -8.31 3.65 0.76
C VAL A 112 -6.97 3.09 0.30
N SER A 113 -6.05 3.97 -0.06
CA SER A 113 -4.72 3.58 -0.53
C SER A 113 -3.63 4.27 0.29
N VAL A 114 -2.47 3.62 0.42
CA VAL A 114 -1.28 4.18 1.05
C VAL A 114 -0.03 3.92 0.19
N PRO A 115 0.74 4.95 -0.17
CA PRO A 115 2.00 4.78 -0.86
C PRO A 115 3.07 4.23 0.09
N CYS A 116 3.64 3.07 -0.24
CA CYS A 116 4.85 2.53 0.38
C CYS A 116 6.06 2.84 -0.51
N VAL A 117 6.44 4.11 -0.57
CA VAL A 117 7.59 4.57 -1.36
C VAL A 117 8.80 4.73 -0.43
N ARG A 118 9.90 4.05 -0.77
CA ARG A 118 11.12 4.07 0.04
C ARG A 118 11.79 5.44 -0.08
N GLU A 119 12.03 6.09 1.05
CA GLU A 119 12.96 7.22 1.10
C GLU A 119 14.39 6.69 0.98
N ALA A 120 15.19 7.25 0.07
CA ALA A 120 16.62 6.94 0.06
C ALA A 120 17.22 7.32 1.42
N ILE A 121 18.13 6.48 1.92
CA ILE A 121 18.77 6.56 3.26
C ILE A 121 19.38 7.94 3.60
N GLN A 122 19.51 8.85 2.62
CA GLN A 122 19.94 10.23 2.85
C GLN A 122 19.03 11.03 3.82
N ALA A 123 17.74 10.69 3.96
CA ALA A 123 16.85 11.36 4.91
C ALA A 123 17.22 11.07 6.38
N ILE A 124 17.71 9.86 6.69
CA ILE A 124 18.19 9.51 8.04
C ILE A 124 19.52 10.22 8.34
N ALA A 125 20.38 10.39 7.33
CA ALA A 125 21.62 11.15 7.48
C ALA A 125 21.38 12.63 7.81
N ARG A 126 20.39 13.27 7.16
CA ARG A 126 20.03 14.68 7.43
C ARG A 126 19.43 14.91 8.82
N ALA A 127 18.76 13.92 9.40
CA ALA A 127 18.26 14.00 10.77
C ALA A 127 19.39 13.88 11.81
N SER A 128 20.53 13.29 11.44
CA SER A 128 21.71 13.18 12.30
C SER A 128 22.56 14.46 12.26
N ASP A 129 22.64 15.16 11.12
CA ASP A 129 23.39 16.41 10.96
C ASP A 129 22.67 17.66 11.53
N ALA A 130 21.37 17.56 11.84
CA ALA A 130 20.58 18.64 12.44
C ALA A 130 20.54 18.58 13.99
N ALA A 131 21.24 17.60 14.59
CA ALA A 131 21.30 17.37 16.03
C ALA A 131 22.67 17.72 16.67
N ASP A 132 23.59 18.28 15.88
CA ASP A 132 24.88 18.87 16.32
C ASP A 132 24.86 20.40 16.15
#